data_AF-A0A7L2RB03-F1
#
_entry.id   AF-A0A7L2RB03-F1
#
_cell.length_a   1.000
_cell.length_b   1.000
_cell.length_c   1.000
_cell.angle_alpha   90.00
_cell.angle_beta   90.00
_cell.angle_gamma   90.00
#
_symmetry.space_group_name_H-M   'P 1'
#
loop_
_entity.id
_entity.type
_entity.pdbx_description
1 polymer ?
#
loop_
_entity_poly.entity_id
_entity_poly.type
_entity_poly.pdbx_seq_one_letter_code
_entity_poly.pdbx_strand_id
1 'polypeptide(L)'
;GEHPRMGALDVCPFVPVRNVSMEECVTCAHIFGQRLAAELNVPVYLYGAAARDESRKALPSIRAGEYEALPEKLAKPEWSPDFGPATFVPRWGATVTGARTFLIAYNINLLCTKELAHRIALNIREQGRGPDQPGRLKKVQGIGWYLEEENMAQVSTNLLDFETTPLHTVYEEICRDAQELNLPVVGSQLVGLIPKKAMLDAAEFYIKKEKLFILEEEQKIRLVVNRLGLDSLSPFHPRERIIEYLVEAGEVDGGLVAKSLGAFVRAVGARSAAPGGGSVSAAAGALGAALGSMVGLMSYGKRQFEDLDPIMRKLIPPFHQAMEELVAMVDADSCAFSSYM
;
A
#
# COMPACT_ATOMS: atom_id res chain seq x y z
N GLY A 1 14.42 14.36 17.95
CA GLY A 1 14.19 14.33 16.50
C GLY A 1 12.97 15.17 16.20
N GLU A 2 12.81 15.65 14.97
CA GLU A 2 11.64 16.45 14.58
C GLU A 2 10.33 15.66 14.55
N HIS A 3 10.41 14.35 14.36
CA HIS A 3 9.25 13.46 14.39
C HIS A 3 8.86 13.10 15.84
N PRO A 4 7.55 13.15 16.19
CA PRO A 4 7.06 12.73 17.50
C PRO A 4 7.45 11.29 17.84
N ARG A 5 7.92 11.05 19.07
CA ARG A 5 8.46 9.75 19.51
C ARG A 5 8.24 9.51 21.00
N MET A 6 8.01 8.27 21.42
CA MET A 6 7.88 7.93 22.84
C MET A 6 8.92 6.90 23.33
N GLY A 7 9.58 6.18 22.43
CA GLY A 7 10.57 5.19 22.83
C GLY A 7 11.58 4.86 21.74
N ALA A 8 12.61 4.11 22.13
CA ALA A 8 13.63 3.59 21.22
C ALA A 8 12.99 2.74 20.11
N LEU A 9 11.99 1.93 20.48
CA LEU A 9 11.02 1.37 19.56
C LEU A 9 9.67 2.05 19.84
N ASP A 10 9.33 3.06 19.03
CA ASP A 10 8.07 3.82 19.17
C ASP A 10 6.85 2.95 18.87
N VAL A 11 6.79 2.38 17.65
CA VAL A 11 5.68 1.52 17.22
C VAL A 11 6.16 0.33 16.40
N CYS A 12 5.68 -0.88 16.73
CA CYS A 12 5.87 -2.12 15.97
C CYS A 12 4.50 -2.68 15.55
N PRO A 13 4.00 -2.33 14.36
CA PRO A 13 2.72 -2.83 13.86
C PRO A 13 2.86 -4.14 13.05
N PHE A 14 1.86 -4.99 13.17
CA PHE A 14 1.64 -6.15 12.31
C PHE A 14 0.51 -5.83 11.32
N VAL A 15 0.77 -6.04 10.03
CA VAL A 15 -0.14 -5.65 8.95
C VAL A 15 -0.36 -6.85 8.03
N PRO A 16 -1.63 -7.18 7.70
CA PRO A 16 -1.90 -8.25 6.74
C PRO A 16 -1.48 -7.80 5.34
N VAL A 17 -0.77 -8.66 4.62
CA VAL A 17 -0.33 -8.42 3.24
C VAL A 17 -1.06 -9.36 2.28
N ARG A 18 -0.80 -10.67 2.37
CA ARG A 18 -1.41 -11.68 1.52
C ARG A 18 -1.73 -12.92 2.33
N ASN A 19 -2.92 -13.48 2.15
CA ASN A 19 -3.38 -14.73 2.79
C ASN A 19 -3.28 -14.73 4.33
N VAL A 20 -3.38 -13.56 4.96
CA VAL A 20 -3.35 -13.42 6.43
C VAL A 20 -4.52 -12.53 6.85
N SER A 21 -5.23 -12.96 7.89
CA SER A 21 -6.35 -12.23 8.47
C SER A 21 -5.89 -11.19 9.48
N MET A 22 -6.75 -10.20 9.77
CA MET A 22 -6.48 -9.23 10.84
C MET A 22 -6.35 -9.91 12.22
N GLU A 23 -7.09 -10.99 12.46
CA GLU A 23 -7.07 -11.73 13.73
C GLU A 23 -5.71 -12.40 13.99
N GLU A 24 -5.11 -12.96 12.94
CA GLU A 24 -3.75 -13.51 13.02
C GLU A 24 -2.72 -12.41 13.30
N CYS A 25 -2.85 -11.23 12.65
CA CYS A 25 -1.99 -10.08 12.95
C CYS A 25 -2.15 -9.59 14.40
N VAL A 26 -3.36 -9.58 14.95
CA VAL A 26 -3.62 -9.25 16.36
C VAL A 26 -2.93 -10.26 17.28
N THR A 27 -3.00 -11.55 16.94
CA THR A 27 -2.34 -12.62 17.68
C THR A 27 -0.82 -12.42 17.69
N CYS A 28 -0.22 -12.09 16.55
CA CYS A 28 1.20 -11.75 16.45
C CYS A 28 1.57 -10.55 17.33
N ALA A 29 0.75 -9.50 17.34
CA ALA A 29 0.98 -8.32 18.18
C ALA A 29 0.95 -8.67 19.69
N HIS A 30 0.02 -9.53 20.10
CA HIS A 30 -0.05 -10.01 21.49
C HIS A 30 1.20 -10.82 21.87
N ILE A 31 1.60 -11.78 21.02
CA ILE A 31 2.78 -12.62 21.27
C ILE A 31 4.04 -11.75 21.36
N PHE A 32 4.20 -10.82 20.43
CA PHE A 32 5.34 -9.89 20.43
C PHE A 32 5.35 -9.02 21.70
N GLY A 33 4.22 -8.38 22.02
CA GLY A 33 4.13 -7.50 23.19
C GLY A 33 4.43 -8.22 24.50
N GLN A 34 3.89 -9.43 24.68
CA GLN A 34 4.12 -10.25 25.87
C GLN A 34 5.59 -10.66 26.01
N ARG A 35 6.21 -11.12 24.92
CA ARG A 35 7.63 -11.53 24.93
C ARG A 35 8.58 -10.36 25.11
N LEU A 36 8.35 -9.26 24.41
CA LEU A 36 9.17 -8.04 24.52
C LEU A 36 9.17 -7.52 25.95
N ALA A 37 8.00 -7.42 26.57
CA ALA A 37 7.85 -6.98 27.94
C ALA A 37 8.55 -7.93 28.93
N ALA A 38 8.45 -9.25 28.73
CA ALA A 38 9.09 -10.25 29.60
C ALA A 38 10.61 -10.27 29.47
N GLU A 39 11.15 -10.12 28.26
CA GLU A 39 12.60 -10.19 28.00
C GLU A 39 13.31 -8.88 28.37
N LEU A 40 12.69 -7.71 28.14
CA LEU A 40 13.32 -6.40 28.33
C LEU A 40 12.82 -5.61 29.54
N ASN A 41 11.75 -6.05 30.22
CA ASN A 41 11.11 -5.35 31.34
C ASN A 41 10.73 -3.88 31.02
N VAL A 42 10.17 -3.66 29.83
CA VAL A 42 9.71 -2.34 29.36
C VAL A 42 8.18 -2.27 29.29
N PRO A 43 7.57 -1.08 29.47
CA PRO A 43 6.13 -0.90 29.33
C PRO A 43 5.73 -0.99 27.85
N VAL A 44 4.76 -1.86 27.55
CA VAL A 44 4.23 -2.06 26.21
C VAL A 44 2.72 -1.82 26.18
N TYR A 45 2.24 -1.03 25.22
CA TYR A 45 0.82 -0.77 24.99
C TYR A 45 0.35 -1.39 23.69
N LEU A 46 -0.91 -1.83 23.68
CA LEU A 46 -1.58 -2.32 22.49
C LEU A 46 -2.38 -1.21 21.80
N TYR A 47 -2.27 -1.12 20.48
CA TYR A 47 -2.99 -0.12 19.67
C TYR A 47 -3.70 -0.72 18.45
N GLY A 48 -4.50 0.10 17.78
CA GLY A 48 -5.20 -0.27 16.55
C GLY A 48 -6.23 -1.36 16.80
N ALA A 49 -6.25 -2.38 15.94
CA ALA A 49 -7.14 -3.54 16.06
C ALA A 49 -6.82 -4.44 17.27
N ALA A 50 -5.64 -4.29 17.87
CA ALA A 50 -5.22 -5.05 19.05
C ALA A 50 -5.49 -4.31 20.38
N ALA A 51 -5.94 -3.05 20.33
CA ALA A 51 -6.19 -2.26 21.53
C ALA A 51 -7.33 -2.87 22.36
N ARG A 52 -7.14 -2.98 23.68
CA ARG A 52 -8.19 -3.43 24.61
C ARG A 52 -9.19 -2.32 24.93
N ASP A 53 -8.71 -1.09 24.98
CA ASP A 53 -9.51 0.11 25.25
C ASP A 53 -9.69 0.95 23.98
N GLU A 54 -10.89 1.48 23.78
CA GLU A 54 -11.20 2.41 22.68
C GLU A 54 -10.29 3.65 22.68
N SER A 55 -9.91 4.13 23.87
CA SER A 55 -9.02 5.29 24.04
C SER A 55 -7.61 5.04 23.49
N ARG A 56 -7.18 3.77 23.37
CA ARG A 56 -5.85 3.35 22.93
C ARG A 56 -5.80 2.94 21.46
N LYS A 57 -6.91 2.93 20.73
CA LYS A 57 -6.91 2.60 19.29
C LYS A 57 -6.04 3.56 18.47
N ALA A 58 -6.10 4.85 18.79
CA ALA A 58 -5.37 5.88 18.08
C ALA A 58 -3.94 6.03 18.63
N LEU A 59 -2.95 5.73 17.78
CA LEU A 59 -1.53 5.87 18.13
C LEU A 59 -1.14 7.29 18.62
N PRO A 60 -1.65 8.40 18.04
CA PRO A 60 -1.40 9.73 18.58
C PRO A 60 -1.89 9.93 20.02
N SER A 61 -2.98 9.27 20.44
CA SER A 61 -3.49 9.35 21.81
C SER A 61 -2.50 8.73 22.80
N ILE A 62 -1.90 7.58 22.46
CA ILE A 62 -0.87 6.95 23.28
C ILE A 62 0.40 7.81 23.30
N ARG A 63 0.80 8.38 22.16
CA ARG A 63 1.97 9.26 22.00
C ARG A 63 1.79 10.68 22.56
N ALA A 64 0.64 11.02 23.13
CA ALA A 64 0.41 12.34 23.70
C ALA A 64 1.43 12.62 24.82
N GLY A 65 2.23 13.69 24.63
CA GLY A 65 3.31 14.08 25.54
C GLY A 65 4.65 13.37 25.30
N GLU A 66 4.74 12.52 24.26
CA GLU A 66 5.99 11.92 23.78
C GLU A 66 6.78 11.17 24.87
N TYR A 67 8.11 11.21 24.81
CA TYR A 67 9.00 10.57 25.79
C TYR A 67 8.92 11.25 27.17
N GLU A 68 8.81 12.58 27.18
CA GLU A 68 8.87 13.41 28.39
C GLU A 68 7.68 13.19 29.33
N ALA A 69 6.51 12.85 28.80
CA ALA A 69 5.32 12.59 29.62
C ALA A 69 5.25 11.17 30.21
N LEU A 70 6.12 10.25 29.80
CA LEU A 70 6.06 8.85 30.25
C LEU A 70 6.18 8.66 31.78
N PRO A 71 7.07 9.38 32.51
CA PRO A 71 7.17 9.21 33.96
C PRO A 71 5.85 9.54 34.68
N GLU A 72 5.16 10.60 34.25
CA GLU A 72 3.88 11.00 34.83
C GLU A 72 2.73 10.11 34.38
N LYS A 73 2.73 9.67 33.11
CA LYS A 73 1.68 8.79 32.57
C LYS A 73 1.73 7.41 33.23
N LEU A 74 2.91 6.79 33.34
CA LEU A 74 3.06 5.46 33.94
C LEU A 74 2.67 5.41 35.42
N ALA A 75 2.70 6.54 36.13
CA ALA A 75 2.25 6.63 37.52
C ALA A 75 0.71 6.60 37.66
N LYS A 76 -0.04 6.87 36.57
CA LYS A 76 -1.49 6.91 36.60
C LYS A 76 -2.10 5.54 36.28
N PRO A 77 -3.09 5.06 37.05
CA PRO A 77 -3.71 3.75 36.83
C PRO A 77 -4.42 3.64 35.47
N GLU A 78 -4.96 4.75 34.95
CA GLU A 78 -5.56 4.87 33.61
C GLU A 78 -4.59 4.52 32.47
N TRP A 79 -3.29 4.77 32.68
CA TRP A 79 -2.21 4.52 31.71
C TRP A 79 -1.38 3.30 32.12
N SER A 80 -1.97 2.35 32.85
CA SER A 80 -1.31 1.07 33.09
C SER A 80 -1.01 0.35 31.76
N PRO A 81 0.22 -0.11 31.52
CA PRO A 81 0.58 -0.76 30.27
C PRO A 81 -0.16 -2.10 30.11
N ASP A 82 -0.43 -2.48 28.86
CA ASP A 82 -1.10 -3.75 28.55
C ASP A 82 -0.20 -4.95 28.84
N PHE A 83 1.11 -4.78 28.64
CA PHE A 83 2.15 -5.73 29.02
C PHE A 83 3.35 -5.05 29.68
N GLY A 84 4.00 -5.76 30.60
CA GLY A 84 5.19 -5.28 31.29
C GLY A 84 4.90 -4.42 32.52
N PRO A 85 5.95 -4.03 33.25
CA PRO A 85 5.80 -3.23 34.46
C PRO A 85 5.52 -1.76 34.12
N ALA A 86 4.76 -1.08 34.99
CA ALA A 86 4.57 0.38 34.94
C ALA A 86 5.82 1.13 35.46
N THR A 87 7.00 0.76 34.97
CA THR A 87 8.28 1.31 35.38
C THR A 87 8.91 2.05 34.22
N PHE A 88 9.34 3.29 34.47
CA PHE A 88 10.00 4.10 33.46
C PHE A 88 11.45 3.64 33.27
N VAL A 89 11.82 3.30 32.03
CA VAL A 89 13.18 2.90 31.65
C VAL A 89 13.82 4.03 30.83
N PRO A 90 14.75 4.83 31.39
CA PRO A 90 15.28 6.03 30.72
C PRO A 90 15.99 5.78 29.39
N ARG A 91 16.55 4.59 29.17
CA ARG A 91 17.22 4.27 27.90
C ARG A 91 16.25 3.84 26.79
N TRP A 92 15.01 3.50 27.16
CA TRP A 92 14.05 2.88 26.23
C TRP A 92 12.78 3.72 26.03
N GLY A 93 12.21 4.29 27.09
CA GLY A 93 10.86 4.86 27.05
C GLY A 93 9.79 3.77 27.09
N ALA A 94 8.78 3.87 26.23
CA ALA A 94 7.71 2.89 26.09
C ALA A 94 7.57 2.43 24.64
N THR A 95 7.01 1.23 24.43
CA THR A 95 6.78 0.67 23.10
C THR A 95 5.30 0.45 22.85
N VAL A 96 4.86 0.71 21.63
CA VAL A 96 3.51 0.36 21.18
C VAL A 96 3.57 -0.77 20.16
N THR A 97 2.73 -1.77 20.32
CA THR A 97 2.53 -2.82 19.31
C THR A 97 1.05 -3.01 19.02
N GLY A 98 0.72 -3.51 17.84
CA GLY A 98 -0.67 -3.71 17.47
C GLY A 98 -0.82 -4.21 16.05
N ALA A 99 -2.07 -4.38 15.65
CA ALA A 99 -2.42 -4.74 14.29
C ALA A 99 -3.22 -3.62 13.63
N ARG A 100 -2.98 -3.39 12.34
CA ARG A 100 -3.72 -2.37 11.58
C ARG A 100 -3.75 -2.71 10.10
N THR A 101 -4.66 -2.02 9.39
CA THR A 101 -4.67 -1.99 7.93
C THR A 101 -3.37 -1.37 7.39
N PHE A 102 -3.10 -1.67 6.12
CA PHE A 102 -1.95 -1.12 5.44
C PHE A 102 -2.03 0.41 5.42
N LEU A 103 -0.93 1.07 5.80
CA LEU A 103 -0.85 2.53 5.85
C LEU A 103 0.15 2.96 4.80
N ILE A 104 -0.28 3.88 3.95
CA ILE A 104 0.57 4.47 2.93
C ILE A 104 1.01 5.85 3.44
N ALA A 105 2.30 6.00 3.67
CA ALA A 105 2.90 7.29 3.98
C ALA A 105 3.18 8.02 2.66
N TYR A 106 2.45 9.11 2.42
CA TYR A 106 2.42 9.81 1.16
C TYR A 106 2.61 11.31 1.39
N ASN A 107 3.71 11.84 0.89
CA ASN A 107 4.09 13.24 1.02
C ASN A 107 3.89 13.95 -0.32
N ILE A 108 3.16 15.06 -0.32
CA ILE A 108 2.94 15.88 -1.51
C ILE A 108 3.84 17.11 -1.43
N ASN A 109 4.59 17.37 -2.50
CA ASN A 109 5.61 18.39 -2.56
C ASN A 109 5.02 19.73 -3.03
N LEU A 110 5.32 20.80 -2.30
CA LEU A 110 4.82 22.15 -2.57
C LEU A 110 5.95 23.18 -2.46
N LEU A 111 6.08 24.07 -3.45
CA LEU A 111 6.98 25.22 -3.31
C LEU A 111 6.26 26.35 -2.56
N CYS A 112 6.20 26.22 -1.25
CA CYS A 112 5.57 27.20 -0.36
C CYS A 112 6.22 27.18 1.03
N THR A 113 5.66 27.95 1.98
CA THR A 113 6.11 27.93 3.37
C THR A 113 5.45 26.79 4.15
N LYS A 114 6.08 26.41 5.28
CA LYS A 114 5.55 25.39 6.19
C LYS A 114 4.12 25.67 6.63
N GLU A 115 3.79 26.93 6.91
CA GLU A 115 2.46 27.35 7.38
C GLU A 115 1.39 27.12 6.33
N LEU A 116 1.70 27.37 5.06
CA LEU A 116 0.79 27.15 3.94
C LEU A 116 0.59 25.67 3.68
N ALA A 117 1.66 24.88 3.66
CA ALA A 117 1.54 23.42 3.59
C ALA A 117 0.73 22.88 4.76
N HIS A 118 0.96 23.37 5.98
CA HIS A 118 0.21 22.95 7.16
C HIS A 118 -1.28 23.32 7.06
N ARG A 119 -1.59 24.50 6.52
CA ARG A 119 -2.97 24.92 6.24
C ARG A 119 -3.68 23.97 5.27
N ILE A 120 -3.01 23.50 4.22
CA ILE A 120 -3.57 22.52 3.28
C ILE A 120 -3.77 21.17 3.97
N ALA A 121 -2.78 20.70 4.74
CA ALA A 121 -2.89 19.45 5.49
C ALA A 121 -4.10 19.45 6.45
N LEU A 122 -4.37 20.60 7.10
CA LEU A 122 -5.54 20.80 7.97
C LEU A 122 -6.88 20.71 7.23
N ASN A 123 -6.96 21.12 5.97
CA ASN A 123 -8.20 21.02 5.18
C ASN A 123 -8.49 19.58 4.73
N ILE A 124 -7.43 18.80 4.51
CA ILE A 124 -7.51 17.47 3.91
C ILE A 124 -7.71 16.39 4.97
N ARG A 125 -6.95 16.44 6.08
CA ARG A 125 -6.97 15.39 7.11
C ARG A 125 -8.32 15.30 7.82
N GLU A 126 -8.71 14.09 8.22
CA GLU A 126 -10.01 13.80 8.82
C GLU A 126 -10.31 14.64 10.08
N GLN A 127 -9.31 14.82 10.94
CA GLN A 127 -9.41 15.63 12.17
C GLN A 127 -9.66 17.11 11.87
N GLY A 128 -9.32 17.58 10.66
CA GLY A 128 -9.50 18.96 10.26
C GLY A 128 -8.67 19.95 11.09
N ARG A 129 -9.27 21.13 11.31
CA ARG A 129 -8.71 22.24 12.11
C ARG A 129 -9.06 22.17 13.58
N GLY A 130 -9.99 21.30 13.96
CA GLY A 130 -10.51 21.16 15.30
C GLY A 130 -11.76 20.27 15.32
N PRO A 131 -12.31 19.96 16.50
CA PRO A 131 -13.44 19.05 16.65
C PRO A 131 -14.70 19.49 15.88
N ASP A 132 -14.90 20.80 15.68
CA ASP A 132 -16.09 21.37 15.01
C ASP A 132 -15.91 21.56 13.50
N GLN A 133 -14.70 21.37 12.97
CA GLN A 133 -14.38 21.58 11.56
C GLN A 133 -13.50 20.44 11.03
N PRO A 134 -14.10 19.27 10.76
CA PRO A 134 -13.39 18.14 10.16
C PRO A 134 -12.93 18.48 8.74
N GLY A 135 -11.85 17.83 8.29
CA GLY A 135 -11.38 17.97 6.92
C GLY A 135 -12.19 17.14 5.94
N ARG A 136 -11.82 17.22 4.66
CA ARG A 136 -12.57 16.61 3.55
C ARG A 136 -12.38 15.10 3.43
N LEU A 137 -11.17 14.61 3.67
CA LEU A 137 -10.84 13.20 3.43
C LEU A 137 -10.96 12.38 4.71
N LYS A 138 -11.73 11.30 4.63
CA LYS A 138 -11.86 10.31 5.71
C LYS A 138 -10.64 9.41 5.75
N LYS A 139 -10.27 8.89 6.92
CA LYS A 139 -9.13 7.97 7.08
C LYS A 139 -7.79 8.54 6.60
N VAL A 140 -7.65 9.86 6.55
CA VAL A 140 -6.39 10.55 6.23
C VAL A 140 -5.94 11.33 7.44
N GLN A 141 -4.71 11.11 7.86
CA GLN A 141 -4.01 11.96 8.82
C GLN A 141 -2.92 12.72 8.08
N GLY A 142 -2.60 13.93 8.53
CA GLY A 142 -1.55 14.67 7.87
C GLY A 142 -1.15 15.93 8.61
N ILE A 143 0.06 16.39 8.29
CA ILE A 143 0.69 17.60 8.80
C ILE A 143 1.49 18.25 7.68
N GLY A 144 1.58 19.58 7.70
CA GLY A 144 2.57 20.30 6.89
C GLY A 144 3.89 20.41 7.62
N TRP A 145 4.97 20.16 6.90
CA TRP A 145 6.35 20.30 7.36
C TRP A 145 7.24 20.83 6.23
N TYR A 146 8.51 21.08 6.53
CA TYR A 146 9.46 21.69 5.61
C TYR A 146 10.71 20.81 5.54
N LEU A 147 11.17 20.46 4.34
CA LEU A 147 12.45 19.82 4.12
C LEU A 147 13.50 20.89 3.88
N GLU A 148 14.40 21.06 4.85
CA GLU A 148 15.51 22.01 4.75
C GLU A 148 16.49 21.61 3.64
N GLU A 149 16.78 20.31 3.50
CA GLU A 149 17.75 19.79 2.51
C GLU A 149 17.31 20.06 1.06
N GLU A 150 16.00 19.99 0.80
CA GLU A 150 15.40 20.18 -0.53
C GLU A 150 14.81 21.59 -0.72
N ASN A 151 14.94 22.46 0.29
CA ASN A 151 14.39 23.83 0.30
C ASN A 151 12.91 23.90 -0.12
N MET A 152 12.09 23.00 0.42
CA MET A 152 10.72 22.77 -0.04
C MET A 152 9.76 22.39 1.09
N ALA A 153 8.50 22.82 1.01
CA ALA A 153 7.46 22.38 1.92
C ALA A 153 6.78 21.10 1.45
N GLN A 154 6.25 20.34 2.40
CA GLN A 154 5.51 19.12 2.12
C GLN A 154 4.22 19.06 2.93
N VAL A 155 3.18 18.52 2.32
CA VAL A 155 2.02 18.00 3.02
C VAL A 155 2.26 16.51 3.23
N SER A 156 2.71 16.14 4.43
CA SER A 156 2.92 14.75 4.81
C SER A 156 1.59 14.14 5.24
N THR A 157 1.18 13.07 4.57
CA THR A 157 -0.09 12.39 4.85
C THR A 157 0.12 10.91 5.10
N ASN A 158 -0.71 10.35 5.96
CA ASN A 158 -0.86 8.93 6.21
C ASN A 158 -2.26 8.54 5.77
N LEU A 159 -2.35 7.75 4.71
CA LEU A 159 -3.59 7.10 4.31
C LEU A 159 -3.75 5.87 5.19
N LEU A 160 -4.67 5.93 6.15
CA LEU A 160 -4.96 4.82 7.07
C LEU A 160 -5.69 3.68 6.37
N ASP A 161 -6.42 4.02 5.32
CA ASP A 161 -7.17 3.10 4.48
C ASP A 161 -7.25 3.66 3.05
N PHE A 162 -6.52 3.02 2.14
CA PHE A 162 -6.46 3.43 0.74
C PHE A 162 -7.69 2.99 -0.07
N GLU A 163 -8.53 2.09 0.45
CA GLU A 163 -9.77 1.70 -0.21
C GLU A 163 -10.86 2.76 0.01
N THR A 164 -10.95 3.30 1.23
CA THR A 164 -11.86 4.41 1.53
C THR A 164 -11.42 5.71 0.88
N THR A 165 -10.13 6.04 0.98
CA THR A 165 -9.56 7.25 0.36
C THR A 165 -8.35 6.87 -0.50
N PRO A 166 -8.54 6.76 -1.82
CA PRO A 166 -7.48 6.40 -2.74
C PRO A 166 -6.33 7.41 -2.81
N LEU A 167 -5.15 6.92 -3.20
CA LEU A 167 -3.93 7.71 -3.34
C LEU A 167 -4.09 8.94 -4.25
N HIS A 168 -4.74 8.74 -5.39
CA HIS A 168 -4.99 9.80 -6.37
C HIS A 168 -5.93 10.88 -5.82
N THR A 169 -6.94 10.52 -5.01
CA THR A 169 -7.87 11.49 -4.42
C THR A 169 -7.14 12.45 -3.47
N VAL A 170 -6.21 11.94 -2.66
CA VAL A 170 -5.39 12.78 -1.76
C VAL A 170 -4.56 13.78 -2.57
N TYR A 171 -3.89 13.31 -3.62
CA TYR A 171 -3.08 14.17 -4.49
C TYR A 171 -3.91 15.24 -5.19
N GLU A 172 -5.03 14.86 -5.82
CA GLU A 172 -5.88 15.77 -6.58
C GLU A 172 -6.55 16.83 -5.69
N GLU A 173 -6.99 16.48 -4.49
CA GLU A 173 -7.57 17.46 -3.55
C GLU A 173 -6.52 18.42 -2.99
N ILE A 174 -5.29 17.96 -2.77
CA ILE A 174 -4.17 18.84 -2.40
C ILE A 174 -3.81 19.77 -3.56
N CYS A 175 -3.76 19.25 -4.80
CA CYS A 175 -3.56 20.04 -6.00
C CYS A 175 -4.64 21.13 -6.15
N ARG A 176 -5.90 20.80 -5.85
CA ARG A 176 -6.99 21.77 -5.88
C ARG A 176 -6.80 22.88 -4.84
N ASP A 177 -6.48 22.55 -3.58
CA ASP A 177 -6.22 23.55 -2.54
C ASP A 177 -5.01 24.41 -2.84
N ALA A 178 -3.96 23.81 -3.39
CA ALA A 178 -2.76 24.52 -3.80
C ALA A 178 -3.09 25.51 -4.94
N GLN A 179 -3.90 25.11 -5.93
CA GLN A 179 -4.37 25.99 -7.00
C GLN A 179 -5.20 27.16 -6.48
N GLU A 180 -6.10 26.94 -5.52
CA GLU A 180 -6.89 28.01 -4.88
C GLU A 180 -6.00 29.05 -4.17
N LEU A 181 -4.84 28.62 -3.67
CA LEU A 181 -3.84 29.47 -3.02
C LEU A 181 -2.73 29.95 -3.97
N ASN A 182 -2.80 29.62 -5.27
CA ASN A 182 -1.78 29.89 -6.28
C ASN A 182 -0.38 29.32 -5.93
N LEU A 183 -0.35 28.13 -5.33
CA LEU A 183 0.87 27.43 -4.95
C LEU A 183 1.15 26.27 -5.92
N PRO A 184 2.39 26.09 -6.39
CA PRO A 184 2.73 24.99 -7.27
C PRO A 184 2.94 23.68 -6.48
N VAL A 185 2.30 22.61 -6.94
CA VAL A 185 2.59 21.24 -6.53
C VAL A 185 3.67 20.68 -7.46
N VAL A 186 4.74 20.12 -6.89
CA VAL A 186 5.91 19.63 -7.64
C VAL A 186 6.11 18.13 -7.42
N GLY A 187 5.03 17.38 -7.60
CA GLY A 187 5.00 15.92 -7.46
C GLY A 187 4.83 15.47 -6.01
N SER A 188 5.28 14.26 -5.73
CA SER A 188 5.07 13.62 -4.44
C SER A 188 6.12 12.55 -4.17
N GLN A 189 6.08 12.00 -2.97
CA GLN A 189 6.95 10.93 -2.54
C GLN A 189 6.16 9.92 -1.70
N LEU A 190 6.30 8.66 -2.05
CA LEU A 190 5.92 7.56 -1.15
C LEU A 190 7.08 7.30 -0.19
N VAL A 191 6.77 7.12 1.09
CA VAL A 191 7.74 6.73 2.11
C VAL A 191 7.51 5.25 2.45
N GLY A 192 8.54 4.43 2.24
CA GLY A 192 8.45 2.99 2.42
C GLY A 192 7.78 2.27 1.24
N LEU A 193 7.00 1.25 1.56
CA LEU A 193 6.38 0.33 0.60
C LEU A 193 4.90 0.67 0.35
N ILE A 194 4.39 0.24 -0.80
CA ILE A 194 2.99 0.45 -1.22
C ILE A 194 2.37 -0.87 -1.72
N PRO A 195 1.08 -1.14 -1.45
CA PRO A 195 0.38 -2.27 -2.03
C PRO A 195 0.14 -2.05 -3.53
N LYS A 196 0.26 -3.10 -4.33
CA LYS A 196 0.04 -3.07 -5.79
C LYS A 196 -1.36 -2.55 -6.12
N LYS A 197 -2.38 -2.99 -5.37
CA LYS A 197 -3.77 -2.56 -5.54
C LYS A 197 -3.92 -1.03 -5.50
N ALA A 198 -3.28 -0.36 -4.55
CA ALA A 198 -3.36 1.11 -4.42
C ALA A 198 -2.80 1.84 -5.67
N MET A 199 -1.77 1.28 -6.31
CA MET A 199 -1.21 1.80 -7.56
C MET A 199 -2.14 1.53 -8.74
N LEU A 200 -2.73 0.33 -8.83
CA LEU A 200 -3.65 -0.03 -9.92
C LEU A 200 -4.95 0.78 -9.87
N ASP A 201 -5.53 0.95 -8.68
CA ASP A 201 -6.74 1.77 -8.49
C ASP A 201 -6.49 3.23 -8.92
N ALA A 202 -5.29 3.76 -8.63
CA ALA A 202 -4.87 5.07 -9.12
C ALA A 202 -4.70 5.11 -10.65
N ALA A 203 -4.19 4.04 -11.26
CA ALA A 203 -4.04 3.96 -12.70
C ALA A 203 -5.41 3.98 -13.39
N GLU A 204 -6.36 3.19 -12.90
CA GLU A 204 -7.72 3.14 -13.44
C GLU A 204 -8.43 4.49 -13.37
N PHE A 205 -8.24 5.23 -12.27
CA PHE A 205 -8.75 6.59 -12.14
C PHE A 205 -8.23 7.51 -13.25
N TYR A 206 -6.91 7.58 -13.46
CA TYR A 206 -6.32 8.44 -14.49
C TYR A 206 -6.68 7.97 -15.90
N ILE A 207 -6.71 6.67 -16.15
CA ILE A 207 -7.15 6.11 -17.44
C ILE A 207 -8.58 6.55 -17.77
N LYS A 208 -9.50 6.50 -16.80
CA LYS A 208 -10.89 6.92 -16.98
C LYS A 208 -11.02 8.44 -17.13
N LYS A 209 -10.31 9.21 -16.30
CA LYS A 209 -10.34 10.68 -16.30
C LYS A 209 -9.80 11.26 -17.62
N GLU A 210 -8.70 10.69 -18.12
CA GLU A 210 -8.01 11.15 -19.33
C GLU A 210 -8.43 10.41 -20.62
N LYS A 211 -9.36 9.45 -20.52
CA LYS A 211 -9.86 8.63 -21.63
C LYS A 211 -8.74 7.88 -22.36
N LEU A 212 -7.78 7.39 -21.60
CA LEU A 212 -6.64 6.63 -22.13
C LEU A 212 -7.03 5.15 -22.35
N PHE A 213 -6.15 4.43 -23.05
CA PHE A 213 -6.27 2.98 -23.20
C PHE A 213 -4.90 2.37 -22.94
N ILE A 214 -4.76 1.75 -21.76
CA ILE A 214 -3.54 1.13 -21.26
C ILE A 214 -3.94 -0.21 -20.65
N LEU A 215 -3.28 -1.28 -21.11
CA LEU A 215 -3.57 -2.65 -20.69
C LEU A 215 -2.51 -3.16 -19.73
N GLU A 216 -1.25 -3.11 -20.17
CA GLU A 216 -0.09 -3.64 -19.46
C GLU A 216 0.08 -3.04 -18.06
N GLU A 217 0.27 -3.92 -17.07
CA GLU A 217 0.41 -3.54 -15.66
C GLU A 217 1.60 -2.58 -15.45
N GLU A 218 2.74 -2.84 -16.08
CA GLU A 218 3.92 -1.98 -16.01
C GLU A 218 3.65 -0.56 -16.55
N GLN A 219 2.84 -0.45 -17.61
CA GLN A 219 2.47 0.84 -18.19
C GLN A 219 1.48 1.59 -17.30
N LYS A 220 0.55 0.88 -16.65
CA LYS A 220 -0.37 1.44 -15.65
C LYS A 220 0.41 2.05 -14.49
N ILE A 221 1.39 1.32 -13.95
CA ILE A 221 2.26 1.82 -12.88
C ILE A 221 3.06 3.04 -13.35
N ARG A 222 3.63 2.99 -14.57
CA ARG A 222 4.36 4.12 -15.13
C ARG A 222 3.49 5.38 -15.29
N LEU A 223 2.23 5.22 -15.69
CA LEU A 223 1.28 6.33 -15.76
C LEU A 223 1.11 6.99 -14.39
N VAL A 224 0.88 6.19 -13.34
CA VAL A 224 0.64 6.69 -11.98
C VAL A 224 1.88 7.37 -11.41
N VAL A 225 3.06 6.77 -11.60
CA VAL A 225 4.34 7.38 -11.19
C VAL A 225 4.49 8.76 -11.80
N ASN A 226 4.21 8.90 -13.10
CA ASN A 226 4.31 10.18 -13.78
C ASN A 226 3.22 11.19 -13.35
N ARG A 227 1.97 10.76 -13.15
CA ARG A 227 0.85 11.65 -12.79
C ARG A 227 0.94 12.18 -11.38
N LEU A 228 1.34 11.33 -10.44
CA LEU A 228 1.56 11.70 -9.05
C LEU A 228 2.95 12.32 -8.83
N GLY A 229 3.87 12.16 -9.78
CA GLY A 229 5.26 12.63 -9.67
C GLY A 229 6.01 11.94 -8.54
N LEU A 230 5.83 10.61 -8.40
CA LEU A 230 6.42 9.79 -7.32
C LEU A 230 7.95 9.75 -7.34
N ASP A 231 8.55 10.13 -8.46
CA ASP A 231 9.97 10.17 -8.76
C ASP A 231 10.61 11.55 -8.51
N SER A 232 9.86 12.50 -7.95
CA SER A 232 10.28 13.90 -7.79
C SER A 232 11.51 14.10 -6.88
N LEU A 233 11.62 13.36 -5.77
CA LEU A 233 12.74 13.45 -4.83
C LEU A 233 13.78 12.35 -5.04
N SER A 234 13.32 11.15 -5.39
CA SER A 234 14.17 9.98 -5.59
C SER A 234 13.53 9.08 -6.64
N PRO A 235 14.31 8.40 -7.50
CA PRO A 235 13.76 7.47 -8.47
C PRO A 235 12.83 6.44 -7.82
N PHE A 236 11.62 6.30 -8.37
CA PHE A 236 10.69 5.29 -7.91
C PHE A 236 10.95 3.98 -8.66
N HIS A 237 11.52 2.99 -7.97
CA HIS A 237 11.76 1.64 -8.51
C HIS A 237 10.59 0.71 -8.14
N PRO A 238 9.63 0.40 -9.04
CA PRO A 238 8.41 -0.31 -8.64
C PRO A 238 8.68 -1.69 -8.03
N ARG A 239 9.68 -2.42 -8.56
CA ARG A 239 10.07 -3.76 -8.06
C ARG A 239 10.59 -3.78 -6.63
N GLU A 240 11.06 -2.65 -6.12
CA GLU A 240 11.60 -2.51 -4.76
C GLU A 240 10.63 -1.81 -3.80
N ARG A 241 9.57 -1.20 -4.33
CA ARG A 241 8.64 -0.37 -3.56
C ARG A 241 7.25 -0.98 -3.45
N ILE A 242 6.86 -1.83 -4.39
CA ILE A 242 5.59 -2.57 -4.38
C ILE A 242 5.80 -3.88 -3.62
N ILE A 243 4.95 -4.13 -2.61
CA ILE A 243 5.13 -5.25 -1.68
C ILE A 243 4.96 -6.59 -2.38
N GLU A 244 3.93 -6.71 -3.20
CA GLU A 244 3.59 -7.95 -3.90
C GLU A 244 4.74 -8.38 -4.80
N TYR A 245 5.38 -7.44 -5.50
CA TYR A 245 6.58 -7.73 -6.31
C TYR A 245 7.78 -8.15 -5.47
N LEU A 246 7.98 -7.56 -4.27
CA LEU A 246 9.06 -7.96 -3.37
C LEU A 246 8.86 -9.38 -2.84
N VAL A 247 7.61 -9.75 -2.54
CA VAL A 247 7.27 -11.09 -2.06
C VAL A 247 7.40 -12.11 -3.19
N GLU A 248 6.89 -11.82 -4.39
CA GLU A 248 7.02 -12.66 -5.58
C GLU A 248 8.49 -12.90 -5.95
N ALA A 249 9.35 -11.88 -5.84
CA ALA A 249 10.79 -12.03 -6.08
C ALA A 249 11.51 -12.91 -5.06
N GLY A 250 10.93 -13.09 -3.87
CA GLY A 250 11.45 -13.96 -2.81
C GLY A 250 10.94 -15.41 -2.89
N GLU A 251 9.92 -15.70 -3.69
CA GLU A 251 9.41 -17.06 -3.90
C GLU A 251 10.39 -17.86 -4.78
N VAL A 252 10.93 -18.95 -4.22
CA VAL A 252 12.00 -19.76 -4.85
C VAL A 252 11.47 -20.64 -5.98
N ASP A 253 10.16 -20.89 -6.02
CA ASP A 253 9.50 -21.69 -7.06
C ASP A 253 8.51 -20.81 -7.82
N GLY A 254 8.92 -20.27 -8.99
CA GLY A 254 8.08 -19.46 -9.87
C GLY A 254 6.94 -20.24 -10.55
N GLY A 255 6.58 -21.40 -10.01
CA GLY A 255 5.55 -22.28 -10.54
C GLY A 255 5.93 -22.95 -11.87
N LEU A 256 4.93 -23.54 -12.50
CA LEU A 256 5.02 -24.10 -13.84
C LEU A 256 5.09 -23.01 -14.90
N VAL A 257 4.44 -21.87 -14.66
CA VAL A 257 4.39 -20.75 -15.60
C VAL A 257 5.76 -20.11 -15.82
N ALA A 258 6.63 -20.06 -14.80
CA ALA A 258 7.99 -19.54 -14.97
C ALA A 258 8.94 -20.50 -15.72
N LYS A 259 8.54 -21.76 -15.96
CA LYS A 259 9.38 -22.71 -16.70
C LYS A 259 9.36 -22.36 -18.19
N SER A 260 10.48 -22.64 -18.87
CA SER A 260 10.48 -22.56 -20.34
C SER A 260 9.40 -23.47 -20.93
N LEU A 261 8.80 -23.06 -22.06
CA LEU A 261 7.75 -23.84 -22.72
C LEU A 261 8.16 -25.31 -22.95
N GLY A 262 9.41 -25.54 -23.35
CA GLY A 262 9.93 -26.90 -23.52
C GLY A 262 10.02 -27.69 -22.22
N ALA A 263 10.33 -27.04 -21.09
CA ALA A 263 10.32 -27.68 -19.77
C ALA A 263 8.90 -27.97 -19.29
N PHE A 264 7.95 -27.05 -19.51
CA PHE A 264 6.53 -27.27 -19.20
C PHE A 264 5.97 -28.48 -19.95
N VAL A 265 6.20 -28.56 -21.27
CA VAL A 265 5.72 -29.69 -22.10
C VAL A 265 6.32 -31.02 -21.64
N ARG A 266 7.62 -31.06 -21.31
CA ARG A 266 8.25 -32.29 -20.78
C ARG A 266 7.73 -32.67 -19.40
N ALA A 267 7.40 -31.70 -18.55
CA ALA A 267 6.84 -31.94 -17.23
C ALA A 267 5.44 -32.57 -17.33
N VAL A 268 4.59 -32.08 -18.24
CA VAL A 268 3.26 -32.66 -18.53
C VAL A 268 3.38 -34.10 -19.05
N GLY A 269 4.39 -34.40 -19.86
CA GLY A 269 4.64 -35.75 -20.39
C GLY A 269 5.39 -36.70 -19.44
N ALA A 270 5.75 -36.24 -18.24
CA ALA A 270 6.51 -37.04 -17.28
C ALA A 270 5.62 -38.08 -16.59
N ARG A 271 6.25 -39.07 -15.93
CA ARG A 271 5.55 -40.02 -15.06
C ARG A 271 5.21 -39.38 -13.71
N SER A 272 4.43 -38.31 -13.73
CA SER A 272 3.91 -37.61 -12.54
C SER A 272 2.40 -37.43 -12.66
N ALA A 273 1.71 -37.27 -11.52
CA ALA A 273 0.27 -37.03 -11.49
C ALA A 273 -0.10 -35.55 -11.78
N ALA A 274 0.84 -34.63 -11.57
CA ALA A 274 0.76 -33.22 -11.93
C ALA A 274 2.11 -32.75 -12.50
N PRO A 275 2.15 -31.77 -13.43
CA PRO A 275 1.01 -31.12 -14.09
C PRO A 275 0.24 -32.04 -15.03
N GLY A 276 -1.08 -31.82 -15.15
CA GLY A 276 -1.99 -32.71 -15.88
C GLY A 276 -2.91 -31.99 -16.87
N GLY A 277 -4.04 -32.62 -17.18
CA GLY A 277 -5.00 -32.12 -18.19
C GLY A 277 -5.60 -30.76 -17.88
N GLY A 278 -5.82 -30.43 -16.59
CA GLY A 278 -6.32 -29.13 -16.15
C GLY A 278 -5.34 -28.00 -16.50
N SER A 279 -4.09 -28.15 -16.08
CA SER A 279 -2.97 -27.25 -16.39
C SER A 279 -2.80 -27.02 -17.89
N VAL A 280 -2.91 -28.06 -18.72
CA VAL A 280 -2.83 -27.95 -20.19
C VAL A 280 -4.05 -27.24 -20.78
N SER A 281 -5.25 -27.51 -20.25
CA SER A 281 -6.48 -26.86 -20.71
C SER A 281 -6.47 -25.35 -20.42
N ALA A 282 -5.97 -24.97 -19.23
CA ALA A 282 -5.76 -23.57 -18.85
C ALA A 282 -4.74 -22.90 -19.79
N ALA A 283 -3.60 -23.54 -20.05
CA ALA A 283 -2.58 -23.03 -20.98
C ALA A 283 -3.11 -22.87 -22.42
N ALA A 284 -3.88 -23.84 -22.93
CA ALA A 284 -4.49 -23.77 -24.25
C ALA A 284 -5.52 -22.63 -24.34
N GLY A 285 -6.34 -22.45 -23.30
CA GLY A 285 -7.27 -21.33 -23.18
C GLY A 285 -6.56 -19.98 -23.16
N ALA A 286 -5.49 -19.87 -22.38
CA ALA A 286 -4.66 -18.66 -22.29
C ALA A 286 -4.07 -18.27 -23.65
N LEU A 287 -3.54 -19.24 -24.41
CA LEU A 287 -3.04 -19.01 -25.77
C LEU A 287 -4.15 -18.54 -26.73
N GLY A 288 -5.35 -19.12 -26.62
CA GLY A 288 -6.51 -18.67 -27.40
C GLY A 288 -6.90 -17.23 -27.10
N ALA A 289 -6.97 -16.87 -25.82
CA ALA A 289 -7.26 -15.51 -25.38
C ALA A 289 -6.15 -14.52 -25.81
N ALA A 290 -4.88 -14.93 -25.72
CA ALA A 290 -3.73 -14.15 -26.15
C ALA A 290 -3.80 -13.82 -27.65
N LEU A 291 -4.15 -14.79 -28.50
CA LEU A 291 -4.33 -14.56 -29.94
C LEU A 291 -5.48 -13.58 -30.22
N GLY A 292 -6.58 -13.68 -29.49
CA GLY A 292 -7.69 -12.72 -29.58
C GLY A 292 -7.27 -11.30 -29.23
N SER A 293 -6.55 -11.14 -28.11
CA SER A 293 -5.96 -9.86 -27.68
C SER A 293 -4.98 -9.31 -28.72
N MET A 294 -4.06 -10.15 -29.22
CA MET A 294 -3.06 -9.78 -30.23
C MET A 294 -3.71 -9.21 -31.50
N VAL A 295 -4.72 -9.89 -32.05
CA VAL A 295 -5.38 -9.43 -33.28
C VAL A 295 -6.10 -8.10 -33.03
N GLY A 296 -6.75 -7.93 -31.89
CA GLY A 296 -7.36 -6.65 -31.53
C GLY A 296 -6.31 -5.52 -31.43
N LEU A 297 -5.17 -5.79 -30.77
CA LEU A 297 -4.04 -4.84 -30.68
C LEU A 297 -3.41 -4.53 -32.04
N MET A 298 -3.34 -5.49 -32.96
CA MET A 298 -2.86 -5.27 -34.31
C MET A 298 -3.78 -4.39 -35.16
N SER A 299 -5.05 -4.27 -34.77
CA SER A 299 -6.03 -3.38 -35.39
C SER A 299 -6.10 -2.01 -34.71
N TYR A 300 -5.95 -1.96 -33.39
CA TYR A 300 -5.97 -0.74 -32.59
C TYR A 300 -4.84 0.24 -32.96
N GLY A 301 -5.13 1.54 -32.97
CA GLY A 301 -4.15 2.62 -33.19
C GLY A 301 -3.61 2.76 -34.62
N LYS A 302 -3.98 1.87 -35.55
CA LYS A 302 -3.62 2.01 -36.97
C LYS A 302 -4.63 2.89 -37.69
N ARG A 303 -4.13 3.89 -38.43
CA ARG A 303 -4.95 4.84 -39.20
C ARG A 303 -5.99 4.19 -40.11
N GLN A 304 -5.67 3.03 -40.70
CA GLN A 304 -6.60 2.29 -41.56
C GLN A 304 -7.84 1.72 -40.85
N PHE A 305 -7.83 1.66 -39.52
CA PHE A 305 -8.90 1.09 -38.68
C PHE A 305 -9.39 2.07 -37.61
N GLU A 306 -9.21 3.37 -37.83
CA GLU A 306 -9.57 4.42 -36.87
C GLU A 306 -11.05 4.38 -36.48
N ASP A 307 -11.95 4.10 -37.44
CA ASP A 307 -13.38 3.95 -37.20
C ASP A 307 -13.72 2.77 -36.25
N LEU A 308 -12.81 1.80 -36.12
CA LEU A 308 -12.95 0.63 -35.26
C LEU A 308 -12.33 0.84 -33.87
N ASP A 309 -11.66 1.97 -33.62
CA ASP A 309 -10.97 2.24 -32.35
C ASP A 309 -11.89 2.09 -31.12
N PRO A 310 -13.13 2.65 -31.11
CA PRO A 310 -14.04 2.49 -29.97
C PRO A 310 -14.43 1.02 -29.73
N ILE A 311 -14.52 0.23 -30.80
CA ILE A 311 -14.87 -1.20 -30.73
C ILE A 311 -13.67 -1.98 -30.18
N MET A 312 -12.45 -1.71 -30.67
CA MET A 312 -11.24 -2.38 -30.22
C MET A 312 -10.96 -2.11 -28.74
N ARG A 313 -11.13 -0.87 -28.27
CA ARG A 313 -10.99 -0.52 -26.85
C ARG A 313 -11.95 -1.29 -25.93
N LYS A 314 -13.10 -1.73 -26.45
CA LYS A 314 -14.08 -2.54 -25.71
C LYS A 314 -13.76 -4.03 -25.75
N LEU A 315 -13.27 -4.54 -26.88
CA LEU A 315 -13.10 -5.98 -27.11
C LEU A 315 -11.75 -6.52 -26.63
N ILE A 316 -10.68 -5.72 -26.66
CA ILE A 316 -9.35 -6.19 -26.25
C ILE A 316 -9.25 -6.49 -24.74
N PRO A 317 -9.75 -5.64 -23.81
CA PRO A 317 -9.54 -5.87 -22.38
C PRO A 317 -10.08 -7.21 -21.87
N PRO A 318 -11.27 -7.68 -22.25
CA PRO A 318 -11.75 -9.01 -21.84
C PRO A 318 -10.83 -10.16 -22.27
N PHE A 319 -10.25 -10.11 -23.47
CA PHE A 319 -9.30 -11.13 -23.93
C PHE A 319 -7.98 -11.07 -23.16
N HIS A 320 -7.46 -9.87 -22.93
CA HIS A 320 -6.24 -9.68 -22.14
C HIS A 320 -6.41 -10.13 -20.68
N GLN A 321 -7.56 -9.79 -20.06
CA GLN A 321 -7.88 -10.24 -18.71
C GLN A 321 -8.02 -11.77 -18.65
N ALA A 322 -8.77 -12.37 -19.58
CA ALA A 322 -8.91 -13.82 -19.62
C ALA A 322 -7.57 -14.53 -19.84
N MET A 323 -6.67 -13.95 -20.63
CA MET A 323 -5.31 -14.45 -20.82
C MET A 323 -4.56 -14.52 -19.49
N GLU A 324 -4.49 -13.42 -18.74
CA GLU A 324 -3.80 -13.38 -17.43
C GLU A 324 -4.42 -14.33 -16.40
N GLU A 325 -5.75 -14.37 -16.31
CA GLU A 325 -6.46 -15.27 -15.40
C GLU A 325 -6.19 -16.74 -15.72
N LEU A 326 -6.23 -17.11 -17.01
CA LEU A 326 -5.97 -18.49 -17.44
C LEU A 326 -4.50 -18.90 -17.28
N VAL A 327 -3.56 -17.98 -17.41
CA VAL A 327 -2.14 -18.23 -17.08
C VAL A 327 -2.01 -18.57 -15.60
N ALA A 328 -2.60 -17.78 -14.71
CA ALA A 328 -2.57 -18.04 -13.27
C ALA A 328 -3.24 -19.37 -12.89
N MET A 329 -4.26 -19.81 -13.64
CA MET A 329 -4.94 -21.09 -13.42
C MET A 329 -4.04 -22.32 -13.66
N VAL A 330 -2.96 -22.20 -14.45
CA VAL A 330 -2.00 -23.30 -14.67
C VAL A 330 -1.37 -23.74 -13.36
N ASP A 331 -0.90 -22.79 -12.56
CA ASP A 331 -0.33 -23.06 -11.24
C ASP A 331 -1.42 -23.42 -10.23
N ALA A 332 -2.59 -22.76 -10.31
CA ALA A 332 -3.71 -23.05 -9.42
C ALA A 332 -4.19 -24.50 -9.51
N ASP A 333 -4.27 -25.09 -10.72
CA ASP A 333 -4.61 -26.49 -10.93
C ASP A 333 -3.61 -27.44 -10.25
N SER A 334 -2.32 -27.16 -10.41
CA SER A 334 -1.26 -27.99 -9.81
C SER A 334 -1.22 -27.87 -8.29
N CYS A 335 -1.45 -26.67 -7.74
CA CYS A 335 -1.59 -26.45 -6.29
C CYS A 335 -2.84 -27.13 -5.71
N ALA A 336 -3.97 -27.05 -6.42
CA ALA A 336 -5.22 -27.70 -6.02
C ALA A 336 -5.07 -29.23 -5.98
N PHE A 337 -4.44 -29.81 -7.00
CA PHE A 337 -4.16 -31.25 -7.02
C PHE A 337 -3.24 -31.67 -5.86
N SER A 338 -2.18 -30.89 -5.60
CA SER A 338 -1.25 -31.15 -4.50
C SER A 338 -1.90 -31.04 -3.13
N SER A 339 -2.92 -30.20 -2.98
CA SER A 339 -3.69 -30.04 -1.74
C SER A 339 -4.74 -31.13 -1.52
N TYR A 340 -5.18 -31.78 -2.60
CA TYR A 340 -6.14 -32.90 -2.55
C TYR A 340 -5.47 -34.23 -2.17
N MET A 341 -4.24 -34.44 -2.63
CA MET A 341 -3.42 -35.62 -2.35
C MET A 341 -2.94 -35.67 -0.90
#